data_AF-A0A401U212-F1
#
_entry.id   AF-A0A401U212-F1
#
_cell.length_a   1.000
_cell.length_b   1.000
_cell.length_c   1.000
_cell.angle_alpha   90.00
_cell.angle_beta   90.00
_cell.angle_gamma   90.00
#
_symmetry.space_group_name_H-M   'P 1'
#
loop_
_entity.id
_entity.type
_entity.pdbx_description
1 polymer ?
#
loop_
_entity_poly.entity_id
_entity_poly.type
_entity_poly.pdbx_seq_one_letter_code
_entity_poly.pdbx_strand_id
1 'polypeptide(L)'
;MPTGDVVRFRDADLASPVRLRAIERVIGSGNLTTLNANALAERLLGDSVYANIMMLGFAWQQGLVPVSLEALTRAIELNGVAIERNKQAFAWGRLAFVDPDFLPKAEDTAAKEQETLDQVITRRTDFLRDYQNAAYASRYRAAVDRVRHAEAALGGDRNEGAPPPPQAGEAN
;
A
#
# COMPACT_ATOMS: atom_id res chain seq x y z
N MET A 1 -0.21 10.96 -0.52
CA MET A 1 0.55 11.97 -1.30
C MET A 1 2.03 11.66 -1.19
N PRO A 2 2.76 11.58 -2.32
CA PRO A 2 4.21 11.38 -2.26
C PRO A 2 4.85 12.68 -1.72
N THR A 3 5.60 12.58 -0.61
CA THR A 3 6.49 13.66 -0.18
C THR A 3 7.70 13.72 -1.12
N GLY A 4 8.43 14.83 -1.12
CA GLY A 4 9.66 14.98 -1.93
C GLY A 4 10.69 13.86 -1.73
N ASP A 5 10.60 13.14 -0.60
CA ASP A 5 11.42 11.96 -0.31
C ASP A 5 11.18 10.79 -1.28
N VAL A 6 9.96 10.63 -1.82
CA VAL A 6 9.63 9.55 -2.77
C VAL A 6 10.32 9.77 -4.13
N VAL A 7 10.66 11.02 -4.46
CA VAL A 7 11.41 11.37 -5.68
C VAL A 7 12.92 11.10 -5.48
N ARG A 8 13.42 11.22 -4.25
CA ARG A 8 14.84 11.10 -3.93
C ARG A 8 15.25 9.68 -3.51
N PHE A 9 14.32 8.94 -2.92
CA PHE A 9 14.51 7.57 -2.44
C PHE A 9 13.46 6.67 -3.07
N ARG A 10 13.90 5.86 -4.04
CA ARG A 10 13.02 4.96 -4.81
C ARG A 10 12.37 3.88 -3.94
N ASP A 11 12.97 3.60 -2.78
CA ASP A 11 12.50 2.65 -1.77
C ASP A 11 11.89 3.37 -0.55
N ALA A 12 11.47 4.63 -0.69
CA ALA A 12 10.84 5.38 0.39
C ALA A 12 9.55 4.68 0.85
N ASP A 13 9.57 4.11 2.05
CA ASP A 13 8.36 3.73 2.76
C ASP A 13 7.57 5.00 3.09
N LEU A 14 6.27 4.99 2.76
CA LEU A 14 5.36 6.07 3.15
C LEU A 14 5.20 6.17 4.67
N ALA A 15 5.67 5.17 5.44
CA ALA A 15 5.56 5.11 6.89
C ALA A 15 4.13 5.39 7.36
N SER A 16 3.15 4.79 6.66
CA SER A 16 1.71 5.04 6.86
C SER A 16 1.29 4.96 8.33
N PRO A 17 1.76 4.00 9.16
CA PRO A 17 1.41 3.97 10.58
C PRO A 17 1.93 5.17 11.39
N VAL A 18 3.08 5.74 11.03
CA VAL A 18 3.61 6.94 11.68
C VAL A 18 2.77 8.16 11.31
N ARG A 19 2.42 8.30 10.03
CA ARG A 19 1.61 9.42 9.52
C ARG A 19 0.19 9.39 10.06
N LEU A 20 -0.45 8.23 10.10
CA LEU A 20 -1.79 8.07 10.68
C LEU A 20 -1.81 8.48 12.15
N ARG A 21 -0.81 8.04 12.94
CA ARG A 21 -0.65 8.48 14.34
C ARG A 21 -0.43 9.98 14.47
N ALA A 22 0.33 10.60 13.57
CA ALA A 22 0.54 12.04 13.57
C ALA A 22 -0.76 12.81 13.28
N ILE A 23 -1.57 12.33 12.32
CA ILE A 23 -2.89 12.90 12.01
C ILE A 23 -3.83 12.76 13.21
N GLU A 24 -3.93 11.56 13.78
CA GLU A 24 -4.80 11.27 14.94
C GLU A 24 -4.48 12.17 16.13
N ARG A 25 -3.19 12.43 16.40
CA ARG A 25 -2.76 13.36 17.46
C ARG A 25 -3.29 14.79 17.29
N VAL A 26 -3.45 15.24 16.05
CA VAL A 26 -3.93 16.61 15.74
C VAL A 26 -5.45 16.67 15.76
N ILE A 27 -6.13 15.67 15.18
CA ILE A 27 -7.59 15.69 15.04
C ILE A 27 -8.33 15.10 16.24
N GLY A 28 -7.61 14.43 17.15
CA GLY A 28 -8.15 13.79 18.35
C GLY A 28 -8.47 12.30 18.14
N SER A 29 -8.30 11.52 19.20
CA SER A 29 -8.62 10.09 19.22
C SER A 29 -10.10 9.85 18.93
N GLY A 30 -10.40 8.94 18.01
CA GLY A 30 -11.77 8.62 17.59
C GLY A 30 -12.32 9.46 16.43
N ASN A 31 -11.59 10.51 16.01
CA ASN A 31 -11.96 11.32 14.84
C ASN A 31 -11.26 10.85 13.55
N LEU A 32 -10.51 9.74 13.62
CA LEU A 32 -9.84 9.12 12.48
C LEU A 32 -10.52 7.80 12.12
N THR A 33 -10.92 7.64 10.86
CA THR A 33 -11.30 6.35 10.30
C THR A 33 -10.49 6.09 9.05
N THR A 34 -9.98 4.86 8.91
CA THR A 34 -9.09 4.49 7.80
C THR A 34 -9.73 3.44 6.91
N LEU A 35 -9.51 3.57 5.60
CA LEU A 35 -9.97 2.62 4.60
C LEU A 35 -8.88 2.44 3.53
N ASN A 36 -8.51 1.19 3.22
CA ASN A 36 -7.69 0.92 2.04
C ASN A 36 -8.57 0.84 0.79
N ALA A 37 -9.01 2.01 0.30
CA ALA A 37 -9.93 2.12 -0.82
C ALA A 37 -9.36 1.55 -2.13
N ASN A 38 -8.04 1.64 -2.34
CA ASN A 38 -7.40 1.08 -3.54
C ASN A 38 -7.51 -0.44 -3.56
N ALA A 39 -7.13 -1.12 -2.47
CA ALA A 39 -7.19 -2.58 -2.40
C ALA A 39 -8.64 -3.09 -2.52
N LEU A 40 -9.60 -2.39 -1.91
CA LEU A 40 -11.01 -2.73 -2.03
C LEU A 40 -11.55 -2.51 -3.45
N ALA A 41 -11.21 -1.40 -4.10
CA ALA A 41 -11.62 -1.12 -5.48
C ALA A 41 -11.03 -2.12 -6.47
N GLU A 42 -9.74 -2.46 -6.35
CA GLU A 42 -9.10 -3.49 -7.17
C GLU A 42 -9.79 -4.84 -6.99
N ARG A 43 -10.08 -5.23 -5.76
CA ARG A 43 -10.67 -6.56 -5.52
C ARG A 43 -12.16 -6.65 -5.88
N LEU A 44 -12.94 -5.62 -5.60
CA LEU A 44 -14.39 -5.64 -5.81
C LEU A 44 -14.79 -5.24 -7.23
N LEU A 45 -14.01 -4.38 -7.89
CA LEU A 45 -14.37 -3.76 -9.16
C LEU A 45 -13.32 -3.98 -10.26
N GLY A 46 -12.17 -4.56 -9.93
CA GLY A 46 -11.10 -4.91 -10.86
C GLY A 46 -10.10 -3.78 -11.16
N ASP A 47 -10.28 -2.60 -10.57
CA ASP A 47 -9.46 -1.42 -10.88
C ASP A 47 -9.46 -0.41 -9.71
N SER A 48 -8.30 0.14 -9.37
CA SER A 48 -8.15 1.16 -8.33
C SER A 48 -8.71 2.53 -8.73
N VAL A 49 -9.03 2.75 -10.01
CA VAL A 49 -9.67 4.00 -10.48
C VAL A 49 -10.97 4.31 -9.74
N TYR A 50 -11.67 3.29 -9.23
CA TYR A 50 -12.92 3.44 -8.48
C TYR A 50 -12.73 3.80 -6.99
N ALA A 51 -11.48 3.86 -6.51
CA ALA A 51 -11.19 4.15 -5.11
C ALA A 51 -11.67 5.54 -4.67
N ASN A 52 -11.62 6.53 -5.55
CA ASN A 52 -12.12 7.88 -5.27
C ASN A 52 -13.65 7.91 -5.01
N ILE A 53 -14.43 7.21 -5.82
CA ILE A 53 -15.88 7.10 -5.67
C ILE A 53 -16.23 6.27 -4.43
N MET A 54 -15.45 5.23 -4.14
CA MET A 54 -15.58 4.46 -2.90
C MET A 54 -15.30 5.32 -1.66
N MET A 55 -14.24 6.13 -1.66
CA MET A 55 -13.96 7.09 -0.59
C MET A 55 -15.11 8.10 -0.43
N LEU A 56 -15.70 8.57 -1.54
CA LEU A 56 -16.85 9.47 -1.50
C LEU A 56 -18.06 8.81 -0.82
N GLY A 57 -18.36 7.55 -1.15
CA GLY A 57 -19.42 6.78 -0.51
C GLY A 57 -19.20 6.60 0.99
N PHE A 58 -17.96 6.30 1.38
CA PHE A 58 -17.55 6.15 2.77
C PHE A 58 -17.74 7.45 3.55
N ALA A 59 -17.21 8.56 3.04
CA ALA A 59 -17.32 9.88 3.67
C ALA A 59 -18.77 10.39 3.75
N TRP A 60 -19.57 10.13 2.71
CA TRP A 60 -21.00 10.47 2.73
C TRP A 60 -21.76 9.70 3.81
N GLN A 61 -21.47 8.40 3.96
CA GLN A 61 -22.10 7.58 4.99
C GLN A 61 -21.73 8.02 6.41
N GLN A 62 -20.55 8.63 6.60
CA GLN A 62 -20.12 9.29 7.84
C GLN A 62 -20.77 10.65 8.10
N GLY A 63 -21.53 11.20 7.14
CA GLY A 63 -22.11 12.54 7.24
C GLY A 63 -21.13 13.69 6.96
N LEU A 64 -19.95 13.40 6.40
CA LEU A 64 -18.94 14.43 6.08
C LEU A 64 -19.25 15.21 4.79
N VAL A 65 -20.22 14.73 4.00
CA VAL A 65 -20.57 15.28 2.69
C VAL A 65 -22.02 15.78 2.74
N PRO A 66 -22.27 17.10 2.81
CA PRO A 66 -23.58 17.68 3.09
C PRO A 66 -24.44 17.82 1.83
N VAL A 67 -24.64 16.72 1.10
CA VAL A 67 -25.55 16.65 -0.05
C VAL A 67 -26.38 15.39 0.00
N SER A 68 -27.55 15.40 -0.65
CA SER A 68 -28.45 14.25 -0.62
C SER A 68 -27.92 13.07 -1.45
N LEU A 69 -28.39 11.87 -1.13
CA LEU A 69 -28.05 10.65 -1.86
C LEU A 69 -28.48 10.75 -3.34
N GLU A 70 -29.65 11.34 -3.57
CA GLU A 70 -30.23 11.55 -4.90
C GLU A 70 -29.37 12.50 -5.71
N ALA A 71 -28.88 13.59 -5.10
CA ALA A 71 -28.00 14.56 -5.76
C ALA A 71 -26.66 13.92 -6.17
N LEU A 72 -26.06 13.10 -5.30
CA LEU A 72 -24.82 12.38 -5.63
C LEU A 72 -25.03 11.33 -6.72
N THR A 73 -26.12 10.56 -6.63
CA THR A 73 -26.46 9.55 -7.64
C THR A 73 -26.69 10.23 -8.99
N ARG A 74 -27.37 11.37 -9.01
CA ARG A 74 -27.59 12.16 -10.23
C ARG A 74 -26.29 12.76 -10.77
N ALA A 75 -25.39 13.23 -9.91
CA ALA A 75 -24.08 13.73 -10.35
C ALA A 75 -23.25 12.64 -11.03
N ILE A 76 -23.28 11.40 -10.51
CA ILE A 76 -22.63 10.25 -11.15
C ILE A 76 -23.21 9.99 -12.55
N GLU A 77 -24.54 10.04 -12.70
CA GLU A 77 -25.19 9.88 -14.01
C GLU A 77 -24.81 10.99 -14.99
N LEU A 78 -24.79 12.24 -14.52
CA LEU A 78 -24.45 13.41 -15.35
C LEU A 78 -22.98 13.40 -15.80
N ASN A 79 -22.08 12.81 -15.02
CA ASN A 79 -20.68 12.65 -15.44
C ASN A 79 -20.54 11.74 -16.68
N GLY A 80 -21.47 10.80 -16.90
CA GLY A 80 -21.57 10.01 -18.12
C GLY A 80 -20.54 8.89 -18.28
N VAL A 81 -19.53 8.79 -17.41
CA VAL A 81 -18.47 7.79 -17.48
C VAL A 81 -18.75 6.64 -16.53
N ALA A 82 -18.71 5.41 -17.05
CA ALA A 82 -18.80 4.16 -16.27
C ALA A 82 -19.89 4.18 -15.18
N ILE A 83 -21.06 4.75 -15.49
CA ILE A 83 -22.10 5.15 -14.53
C ILE A 83 -22.42 4.03 -13.53
N GLU A 84 -22.73 2.84 -14.03
CA GLU A 84 -23.10 1.70 -13.17
C GLU A 84 -21.95 1.24 -12.27
N ARG A 85 -20.70 1.27 -12.75
CA ARG A 85 -19.53 0.94 -11.93
C ARG A 85 -19.27 1.99 -10.86
N ASN A 86 -19.46 3.27 -11.18
CA ASN A 86 -19.35 4.36 -10.21
C ASN A 86 -20.46 4.30 -9.16
N LYS A 87 -21.70 3.95 -9.54
CA LYS A 87 -22.79 3.70 -8.57
C LYS A 87 -22.46 2.53 -7.64
N GLN A 88 -21.95 1.42 -8.18
CA GLN A 88 -21.50 0.28 -7.38
C GLN A 88 -20.35 0.65 -6.44
N ALA A 89 -19.33 1.38 -6.94
CA ALA A 89 -18.22 1.86 -6.13
C ALA A 89 -18.69 2.72 -4.95
N PHE A 90 -19.64 3.62 -5.20
CA PHE A 90 -20.23 4.48 -4.18
C PHE A 90 -20.99 3.64 -3.14
N ALA A 91 -21.78 2.65 -3.57
CA ALA A 91 -22.49 1.74 -2.68
C ALA A 91 -21.54 0.90 -1.81
N TRP A 92 -20.46 0.37 -2.38
CA TRP A 92 -19.42 -0.34 -1.64
C TRP A 92 -18.74 0.56 -0.60
N GLY A 93 -18.47 1.83 -0.95
CA GLY A 93 -17.94 2.81 -0.01
C GLY A 93 -18.85 3.05 1.19
N ARG A 94 -20.16 3.13 0.97
CA ARG A 94 -21.14 3.25 2.04
C ARG A 94 -21.17 2.01 2.93
N LEU A 95 -21.18 0.83 2.32
CA LEU A 95 -21.18 -0.43 3.06
C LEU A 95 -19.91 -0.60 3.89
N ALA A 96 -18.76 -0.16 3.36
CA ALA A 96 -17.48 -0.18 4.06
C ALA A 96 -17.47 0.56 5.40
N PHE A 97 -18.38 1.53 5.60
CA PHE A 97 -18.55 2.20 6.88
C PHE A 97 -19.58 1.51 7.78
N VAL A 98 -20.70 1.07 7.22
CA VAL A 98 -21.82 0.47 8.00
C VAL A 98 -21.48 -0.93 8.49
N ASP A 99 -20.92 -1.76 7.61
CA ASP A 99 -20.58 -3.15 7.86
C ASP A 99 -19.21 -3.48 7.22
N PRO A 100 -18.11 -3.09 7.89
CA PRO A 100 -16.76 -3.39 7.41
C PRO A 100 -16.48 -4.90 7.33
N ASP A 101 -17.19 -5.72 8.12
CA ASP A 101 -16.97 -7.18 8.18
C ASP A 101 -17.56 -7.90 6.96
N PHE A 102 -18.58 -7.33 6.32
CA PHE A 102 -19.12 -7.83 5.07
C PHE A 102 -18.18 -7.63 3.88
N LEU A 103 -17.27 -6.65 3.97
CA LEU A 103 -16.27 -6.49 2.94
C LEU A 103 -15.37 -7.72 2.92
N PRO A 104 -14.87 -8.11 1.74
CA PRO A 104 -13.81 -9.08 1.73
C PRO A 104 -12.72 -8.50 2.62
N LYS A 105 -12.27 -9.28 3.62
CA LYS A 105 -11.17 -8.84 4.48
C LYS A 105 -10.01 -8.64 3.56
N ALA A 106 -9.35 -7.49 3.60
CA ALA A 106 -8.00 -7.46 3.05
C ALA A 106 -7.34 -8.65 3.74
N GLU A 107 -7.04 -9.72 3.00
CA GLU A 107 -5.88 -10.49 3.43
C GLU A 107 -4.86 -9.37 3.50
N ASP A 108 -4.32 -9.10 4.70
CA ASP A 108 -3.02 -8.48 4.77
C ASP A 108 -2.28 -9.18 3.67
N THR A 109 -1.98 -8.46 2.58
CA THR A 109 -1.18 -9.02 1.49
C THR A 109 0.11 -9.28 2.21
N ALA A 110 0.19 -10.48 2.79
CA ALA A 110 1.00 -10.78 3.95
C ALA A 110 2.38 -10.44 3.49
N ALA A 111 2.88 -9.31 4.02
CA ALA A 111 3.97 -8.51 3.47
C ALA A 111 4.60 -9.19 2.27
N LYS A 112 4.01 -9.03 1.06
CA LYS A 112 4.34 -9.77 -0.18
C LYS A 112 5.78 -10.26 -0.06
N GLU A 113 5.99 -11.54 0.32
CA GLU A 113 7.20 -11.99 1.04
C GLU A 113 8.38 -11.14 0.60
N GLN A 114 8.88 -10.26 1.50
CA GLN A 114 9.88 -9.27 1.11
C GLN A 114 10.97 -10.02 0.36
N GLU A 115 11.08 -9.76 -0.95
CA GLU A 115 12.01 -10.50 -1.79
C GLU A 115 13.38 -10.35 -1.13
N THR A 116 14.04 -11.47 -0.83
CA THR A 116 15.41 -11.40 -0.31
C THR A 116 16.27 -10.65 -1.31
N LEU A 117 17.35 -10.02 -0.85
CA LEU A 117 18.27 -9.32 -1.73
C LEU A 117 18.69 -10.19 -2.93
N ASP A 118 18.92 -11.49 -2.70
CA ASP A 118 19.27 -12.45 -3.75
C ASP A 118 18.13 -12.72 -4.75
N GLN A 119 16.88 -12.76 -4.28
CA GLN A 119 15.70 -12.87 -5.15
C GLN A 119 15.55 -11.61 -6.04
N VAL A 120 15.71 -10.42 -5.46
CA VAL A 120 15.68 -9.14 -6.20
C VAL A 120 16.78 -9.09 -7.26
N ILE A 121 18.01 -9.49 -6.89
CA ILE A 121 19.16 -9.51 -7.81
C ILE A 121 18.89 -10.48 -8.97
N THR A 122 18.38 -11.67 -8.68
CA THR A 122 18.09 -12.70 -9.69
C THR A 122 17.02 -12.22 -10.66
N ARG A 123 15.87 -11.76 -10.15
CA ARG A 123 14.76 -11.24 -10.97
C ARG A 123 15.20 -10.10 -11.89
N ARG A 124 16.01 -9.16 -11.38
CA ARG A 124 16.55 -8.05 -12.18
C ARG A 124 17.57 -8.52 -13.21
N THR A 125 18.41 -9.51 -12.87
CA THR A 125 19.39 -10.07 -13.81
C THR A 125 18.68 -10.74 -14.99
N ASP A 126 17.65 -11.54 -14.72
CA ASP A 126 16.84 -12.18 -15.75
C ASP A 126 16.12 -11.13 -16.63
N PHE A 127 15.49 -10.14 -16.00
CA PHE A 127 14.85 -9.03 -16.74
C PHE A 127 15.83 -8.29 -17.65
N LEU A 128 17.04 -7.97 -17.19
CA LEU A 128 18.03 -7.23 -17.98
C LEU A 128 18.62 -8.08 -19.11
N ARG A 129 18.69 -9.40 -18.92
CA ARG A 129 19.08 -10.36 -19.97
C ARG A 129 18.04 -10.35 -21.08
N ASP A 130 16.76 -10.44 -20.72
CA ASP A 130 15.65 -10.48 -21.67
C ASP A 130 15.43 -9.12 -22.35
N TYR A 131 15.63 -8.03 -21.61
CA TYR A 131 15.52 -6.67 -22.12
C TYR A 131 16.61 -6.32 -23.14
N GLN A 132 17.83 -6.79 -22.93
CA GLN A 132 18.95 -6.48 -23.82
C GLN A 132 19.80 -7.70 -24.17
N ASN A 133 20.61 -8.18 -23.23
CA ASN A 133 21.48 -9.35 -23.41
C ASN A 133 22.17 -9.76 -22.10
N ALA A 134 22.84 -10.93 -22.15
CA ALA A 134 23.62 -11.47 -21.05
C ALA A 134 24.78 -10.56 -20.58
N ALA A 135 25.40 -9.79 -21.48
CA ALA A 135 26.49 -8.88 -21.10
C ALA A 135 25.97 -7.73 -20.22
N TYR A 136 24.77 -7.22 -20.50
CA TYR A 136 24.14 -6.17 -19.71
C TYR A 136 23.72 -6.67 -18.32
N ALA A 137 23.11 -7.85 -18.25
CA ALA A 137 22.79 -8.52 -16.99
C ALA A 137 24.05 -8.77 -16.13
N SER A 138 25.16 -9.20 -16.75
CA SER A 138 26.44 -9.43 -16.07
C SER A 138 27.04 -8.14 -15.51
N ARG A 139 26.96 -7.03 -16.25
CA ARG A 139 27.42 -5.72 -15.79
C ARG A 139 26.61 -5.22 -14.58
N TYR A 140 25.30 -5.43 -14.58
CA TYR A 140 24.45 -5.14 -13.43
C TYR A 140 24.86 -5.97 -12.21
N ARG A 141 24.99 -7.30 -12.37
CA ARG A 141 25.39 -8.23 -11.31
C ARG A 141 26.72 -7.81 -10.67
N ALA A 142 27.74 -7.54 -11.49
CA ALA A 142 29.05 -7.09 -11.02
C ALA A 142 29.00 -5.73 -10.31
N ALA A 143 28.09 -4.83 -10.70
CA ALA A 143 27.91 -3.56 -9.99
C ALA A 143 27.29 -3.77 -8.60
N VAL A 144 26.26 -4.60 -8.49
CA VAL A 144 25.61 -4.90 -7.19
C VAL A 144 26.56 -5.64 -6.26
N ASP A 145 27.33 -6.61 -6.76
CA ASP A 145 28.27 -7.37 -5.94
C ASP A 145 29.37 -6.49 -5.33
N ARG A 146 29.85 -5.47 -6.08
CA ARG A 146 30.80 -4.48 -5.54
C ARG A 146 30.22 -3.69 -4.37
N VAL A 147 28.95 -3.29 -4.47
CA VAL A 147 28.27 -2.57 -3.39
C VAL A 147 28.07 -3.50 -2.19
N ARG A 148 27.60 -4.73 -2.40
CA ARG A 148 27.42 -5.73 -1.34
C ARG A 148 28.72 -6.00 -0.58
N HIS A 149 29.84 -6.14 -1.27
CA HIS A 149 31.14 -6.31 -0.63
C HIS A 149 31.56 -5.08 0.19
N ALA A 150 31.31 -3.87 -0.32
CA ALA A 150 31.61 -2.63 0.40
C ALA A 150 30.73 -2.47 1.66
N GLU A 151 29.45 -2.81 1.59
CA GLU A 151 28.53 -2.75 2.74
C GLU A 151 28.81 -3.83 3.79
N ALA A 152 29.16 -5.04 3.37
CA ALA A 152 29.56 -6.11 4.28
C ALA A 152 30.81 -5.72 5.10
N ALA A 153 31.79 -5.05 4.47
CA ALA A 153 32.98 -4.53 5.15
C ALA A 153 32.67 -3.46 6.21
N LEU A 154 31.52 -2.79 6.11
CA LEU A 154 31.04 -1.77 7.05
C LEU A 154 30.07 -2.33 8.10
N GLY A 155 29.76 -3.64 8.05
CA GLY A 155 28.88 -4.30 9.00
C GLY A 155 27.39 -4.19 8.69
N GLY A 156 27.02 -4.05 7.41
CA GLY A 156 25.62 -3.95 6.94
C GLY A 156 24.70 -5.09 7.40
N ASP A 157 25.24 -6.28 7.68
CA ASP A 157 24.47 -7.45 8.15
C ASP A 157 23.93 -7.31 9.60
N ARG A 158 24.32 -6.27 10.35
CA ARG A 158 23.82 -6.05 11.73
C ARG A 158 22.43 -5.41 11.82
N ASN A 159 21.84 -4.98 10.70
CA ASN A 159 20.55 -4.27 10.70
C ASN A 159 19.38 -5.09 10.15
N GLU A 160 19.60 -6.36 9.78
CA GLU A 160 18.55 -7.30 9.42
C GLU A 160 18.36 -8.33 10.55
N GLY A 161 17.37 -8.08 11.42
CA GLY A 161 16.82 -9.08 12.33
C GLY A 161 17.73 -9.56 13.45
N ALA A 162 17.89 -8.78 14.52
CA ALA A 162 18.36 -9.33 15.79
C ALA A 162 17.37 -10.44 16.26
N PRO A 163 17.82 -11.68 16.52
CA PRO A 163 16.95 -12.69 17.11
C PRO A 163 16.48 -12.22 18.49
N PRO A 164 15.24 -12.54 18.90
CA PRO A 164 14.74 -12.14 20.22
C PRO A 164 15.66 -12.69 21.32
N PRO A 165 15.88 -11.93 22.41
CA PRO A 165 16.73 -12.38 23.50
C PRO A 165 16.19 -13.70 24.09
N PRO A 166 17.07 -14.60 24.56
CA PRO A 166 16.63 -15.85 25.17
C PRO A 166 15.72 -15.52 26.36
N GLN A 167 14.51 -16.08 26.33
CA GLN A 167 13.61 -16.02 27.47
C GLN A 167 14.30 -16.72 28.64
N ALA A 168 14.51 -15.97 29.73
CA ALA A 168 14.95 -16.53 30.98
C ALA A 168 13.86 -17.49 31.47
N GLY A 169 14.07 -18.78 31.24
CA GLY A 169 13.28 -19.85 31.84
C GLY A 169 13.57 -19.86 33.33
N GLU A 170 12.56 -19.42 34.08
CA GLU A 170 12.48 -19.49 35.52
C GLU A 170 12.70 -20.91 36.03
N ALA A 171 13.35 -20.96 37.19
CA ALA A 171 13.49 -22.14 38.02
C ALA A 171 12.13 -22.78 38.33
N ASN A 172 12.04 -24.10 38.14
CA ASN A 172 11.55 -25.02 39.16
C ASN A 172 12.05 -26.45 38.86
#